data_AF-A0A6A6QMY8-F1
#
_entry.id   AF-A0A6A6QMY8-F1
#
_cell.length_a   1.000
_cell.length_b   1.000
_cell.length_c   1.000
_cell.angle_alpha   90.00
_cell.angle_beta   90.00
_cell.angle_gamma   90.00
#
_symmetry.space_group_name_H-M   'P 1'
#
loop_
_entity.id
_entity.type
_entity.pdbx_description
1 polymer ?
#
loop_
_entity_poly.entity_id
_entity_poly.type
_entity_poly.pdbx_seq_one_letter_code
_entity_poly.pdbx_strand_id
1 'polypeptide(L)'
;MGTHLRAIPTSATAQWPAPNYTNPERRTWFPVFGLILQVVATLLFATRLLSNLLRRGGSPSIDDAFISIAWLFGTLFTALCVLGTLRLGFDRHIWDSDPNSFSDSALWVIWVAIGFTAAYTLTFLFVLVLMCRPTEAFWKSFDPVYSKAYQCSSSHVTNPWVGALGAVSDFYTVLLSAILVWNMQMQRRERIGLNVILALAVS
;
A
#
# COMPACT_ATOMS: atom_id res chain seq x y z
N MET A 1 21.93 -16.63 23.88
CA MET A 1 21.21 -15.46 23.33
C MET A 1 19.88 -15.94 22.77
N GLY A 2 18.90 -16.16 23.65
CA GLY A 2 17.53 -16.49 23.24
C GLY A 2 16.78 -15.18 23.06
N THR A 3 16.35 -14.88 21.84
CA THR A 3 15.43 -13.79 21.57
C THR A 3 14.11 -14.13 22.26
N HIS A 4 13.87 -13.53 23.43
CA HIS A 4 12.55 -13.51 24.05
C HIS A 4 11.62 -12.71 23.13
N LEU A 5 11.10 -13.36 22.08
CA LEU A 5 9.84 -12.95 21.48
C LEU A 5 8.85 -12.92 22.65
N ARG A 6 8.35 -11.73 22.99
CA ARG A 6 7.32 -11.58 24.00
C ARG A 6 6.16 -12.48 23.60
N ALA A 7 6.03 -13.61 24.29
CA ALA A 7 4.85 -14.44 24.18
C ALA A 7 3.65 -13.54 24.44
N ILE A 8 2.63 -13.66 23.58
CA ILE A 8 1.38 -12.92 23.73
C ILE A 8 0.91 -13.12 25.17
N PRO A 9 0.57 -12.05 25.92
CA PRO A 9 0.18 -12.17 27.31
C PRO A 9 -0.94 -13.21 27.42
N THR A 10 -0.76 -14.19 28.32
CA THR A 10 -1.68 -15.32 28.46
C THR A 10 -3.09 -14.88 28.83
N SER A 11 -3.24 -13.70 29.44
CA SER A 11 -4.54 -13.07 29.70
C SER A 11 -5.33 -12.73 28.42
N ALA A 12 -4.64 -12.39 27.33
CA ALA A 12 -5.27 -12.08 26.05
C ALA A 12 -5.62 -13.35 25.26
N THR A 13 -4.72 -14.35 25.27
CA THR A 13 -4.99 -15.63 24.59
C THR A 13 -6.03 -16.47 25.34
N ALA A 14 -6.14 -16.32 26.66
CA ALA A 14 -7.17 -16.98 27.47
C ALA A 14 -8.60 -16.51 27.12
N GLN A 15 -8.75 -15.33 26.51
CA GLN A 15 -10.05 -14.83 26.05
C GLN A 15 -10.44 -15.39 24.68
N TRP A 16 -9.52 -16.02 23.95
CA TRP A 16 -9.81 -16.53 22.61
C TRP A 16 -10.67 -17.79 22.67
N PRO A 17 -11.56 -18.00 21.68
CA PRO A 17 -12.27 -19.25 21.55
C PRO A 17 -11.28 -20.40 21.25
N ALA A 18 -11.72 -21.64 21.49
CA ALA A 18 -10.92 -22.81 21.17
C ALA A 18 -10.55 -22.81 19.67
N PRO A 19 -9.27 -23.01 19.32
CA PRO A 19 -8.81 -22.91 17.95
C PRO A 19 -9.37 -24.05 17.09
N ASN A 20 -9.91 -23.71 15.92
CA ASN A 20 -10.51 -24.67 14.99
C ASN A 20 -9.66 -24.81 13.72
N TYR A 21 -8.71 -25.75 13.74
CA TYR A 21 -7.80 -25.98 12.62
C TYR A 21 -8.40 -26.80 11.47
N THR A 22 -9.49 -27.54 11.71
CA THR A 22 -10.08 -28.46 10.72
C THR A 22 -11.07 -27.77 9.78
N ASN A 23 -11.91 -26.88 10.31
CA ASN A 23 -12.85 -26.09 9.52
C ASN A 23 -12.99 -24.66 10.08
N PRO A 24 -11.95 -23.83 9.91
CA PRO A 24 -11.90 -22.49 10.50
C PRO A 24 -12.95 -21.56 9.91
N GLU A 25 -13.50 -20.68 10.73
CA GLU A 25 -14.37 -19.61 10.26
C GLU A 25 -13.58 -18.61 9.41
N ARG A 26 -14.12 -18.27 8.23
CA ARG A 26 -13.46 -17.42 7.23
C ARG A 26 -14.08 -16.03 7.18
N ARG A 27 -13.22 -15.01 7.11
CA ARG A 27 -13.58 -13.60 6.91
C ARG A 27 -13.89 -13.33 5.44
N THR A 28 -15.11 -13.66 5.03
CA THR A 28 -15.58 -13.53 3.64
C THR A 28 -15.59 -12.10 3.10
N TRP A 29 -15.68 -11.09 3.97
CA TRP A 29 -15.66 -9.68 3.56
C TRP A 29 -14.32 -9.23 2.97
N PHE A 30 -13.20 -9.84 3.39
CA PHE A 30 -11.85 -9.43 3.00
C PHE A 30 -11.60 -9.54 1.47
N PRO A 31 -11.80 -10.72 0.84
CA PRO A 31 -11.64 -10.84 -0.61
C PRO A 31 -12.69 -10.05 -1.38
N VAL A 32 -13.92 -9.93 -0.87
CA VAL A 32 -14.99 -9.16 -1.51
C VAL A 32 -14.62 -7.68 -1.60
N PHE A 33 -14.13 -7.10 -0.51
CA PHE A 33 -13.67 -5.71 -0.48
C PHE A 33 -12.58 -5.45 -1.52
N GLY A 34 -11.56 -6.31 -1.59
CA GLY A 34 -10.48 -6.18 -2.58
C GLY A 34 -10.96 -6.26 -4.03
N LEU A 35 -11.90 -7.17 -4.33
CA LEU A 35 -12.47 -7.32 -5.66
C LEU A 35 -13.31 -6.11 -6.07
N ILE A 36 -14.07 -5.50 -5.15
CA ILE A 36 -14.84 -4.28 -5.44
C ILE A 36 -13.91 -3.14 -5.84
N LEU A 37 -12.83 -2.91 -5.08
CA LEU A 37 -11.85 -1.88 -5.41
C LEU A 37 -11.18 -2.14 -6.76
N GLN A 38 -10.87 -3.41 -7.06
CA GLN A 38 -10.31 -3.80 -8.35
C GLN A 38 -11.27 -3.52 -9.52
N VAL A 39 -12.58 -3.78 -9.36
CA VAL A 39 -13.58 -3.47 -10.38
C VAL A 39 -13.70 -1.96 -10.61
N VAL A 40 -13.69 -1.16 -9.54
CA VAL A 40 -13.69 0.30 -9.67
C VAL A 40 -12.43 0.77 -10.43
N ALA A 41 -11.26 0.24 -10.07
CA ALA A 41 -10.00 0.58 -10.75
C ALA A 41 -9.99 0.17 -12.23
N THR A 42 -10.53 -1.00 -12.59
CA THR A 42 -10.62 -1.45 -13.99
C THR A 42 -11.58 -0.59 -14.81
N LEU A 43 -12.70 -0.15 -14.24
CA LEU A 43 -13.62 0.77 -14.92
C LEU A 43 -12.95 2.11 -15.21
N LEU A 44 -12.25 2.69 -14.23
CA LEU A 44 -11.49 3.93 -14.41
C LEU A 44 -10.40 3.77 -15.48
N PHE A 45 -9.65 2.66 -15.46
CA PHE A 45 -8.67 2.38 -16.50
C PHE A 45 -9.31 2.19 -17.88
N ALA A 46 -10.42 1.46 -17.97
CA ALA A 46 -11.13 1.23 -19.22
C ALA A 46 -11.65 2.54 -19.82
N THR A 47 -12.15 3.46 -19.00
CA THR A 47 -12.59 4.79 -19.48
C THR A 47 -11.44 5.56 -20.13
N ARG A 48 -10.23 5.49 -19.55
CA ARG A 48 -9.03 6.11 -20.08
C ARG A 48 -8.60 5.47 -21.39
N LEU A 49 -8.57 4.14 -21.44
CA LEU A 49 -8.22 3.40 -22.66
C LEU A 49 -9.23 3.68 -23.80
N LEU A 50 -10.53 3.69 -23.50
CA LEU A 50 -11.58 4.01 -24.46
C LEU A 50 -11.50 5.45 -24.96
N SER A 51 -11.18 6.43 -24.10
CA SER A 51 -10.96 7.82 -24.50
C SER A 51 -9.90 7.94 -25.59
N ASN A 52 -8.82 7.15 -25.47
CA ASN A 52 -7.72 7.14 -26.43
C ASN A 52 -8.05 6.36 -27.70
N LEU A 53 -8.68 5.18 -27.57
CA LEU A 53 -9.11 4.36 -28.72
C LEU A 53 -10.14 5.08 -29.59
N LEU A 54 -11.02 5.88 -28.97
CA LEU A 54 -12.01 6.70 -29.67
C LEU A 54 -11.44 8.00 -30.26
N ARG A 55 -10.12 8.22 -30.18
CA ARG A 55 -9.39 9.39 -30.73
C ARG A 55 -9.92 10.75 -30.28
N ARG A 56 -10.65 10.81 -29.16
CA ARG A 56 -11.15 12.06 -28.58
C ARG A 56 -10.05 12.85 -27.86
N GLY A 57 -8.91 12.20 -27.55
CA GLY A 57 -7.82 12.76 -26.74
C GLY A 57 -6.49 13.04 -27.46
N GLY A 58 -6.35 12.77 -28.76
CA GLY A 58 -5.07 12.91 -29.48
C GLY A 58 -4.13 11.70 -29.39
N SER A 59 -2.87 11.85 -29.79
CA SER A 59 -1.82 10.81 -29.77
C SER A 59 -1.65 10.18 -28.38
N PRO A 60 -1.29 8.88 -28.27
CA PRO A 60 -1.07 8.24 -26.97
C PRO A 60 -0.01 9.01 -26.17
N SER A 61 -0.42 9.55 -25.03
CA SER A 61 0.50 10.28 -24.15
C SER A 61 1.31 9.26 -23.36
N ILE A 62 2.52 9.64 -22.90
CA ILE A 62 3.27 8.81 -21.94
C ILE A 62 2.40 8.49 -20.72
N ASP A 63 1.52 9.41 -20.32
CA ASP A 63 0.59 9.24 -19.20
C ASP A 63 -0.23 7.94 -19.31
N ASP A 64 -0.59 7.53 -20.53
CA ASP A 64 -1.37 6.31 -20.79
C ASP A 64 -0.54 5.03 -20.59
N ALA A 65 0.77 5.09 -20.84
CA ALA A 65 1.67 3.98 -20.55
C ALA A 65 1.86 3.80 -19.04
N PHE A 66 2.01 4.91 -18.29
CA PHE A 66 2.17 4.86 -16.84
C PHE A 66 0.93 4.34 -16.12
N ILE A 67 -0.26 4.80 -16.52
CA ILE A 67 -1.50 4.30 -15.93
C ILE A 67 -1.73 2.82 -16.25
N SER A 68 -1.32 2.36 -17.44
CA SER A 68 -1.39 0.94 -17.82
C SER A 68 -0.46 0.08 -16.97
N ILE A 69 0.79 0.51 -16.78
CA ILE A 69 1.77 -0.18 -15.94
C ILE A 69 1.27 -0.23 -14.48
N ALA A 70 0.80 0.89 -13.95
CA ALA A 70 0.27 0.96 -12.59
C ALA A 70 -0.93 0.03 -12.39
N TRP A 71 -1.86 -0.01 -13.36
CA TRP A 71 -3.00 -0.92 -13.31
C TRP A 71 -2.56 -2.39 -13.35
N LEU A 72 -1.58 -2.76 -14.19
CA LEU A 72 -1.03 -4.12 -14.23
C LEU A 72 -0.43 -4.52 -12.88
N PHE A 73 0.40 -3.67 -12.25
CA PHE A 73 0.94 -3.96 -10.93
C PHE A 73 -0.15 -4.08 -9.84
N GLY A 74 -1.18 -3.23 -9.89
CA GLY A 74 -2.33 -3.30 -8.97
C GLY A 74 -3.15 -4.59 -9.13
N THR A 75 -3.37 -5.02 -10.38
CA THR A 75 -4.06 -6.30 -10.67
C THR A 75 -3.25 -7.49 -10.18
N LEU A 76 -1.93 -7.47 -10.40
CA LEU A 76 -1.01 -8.52 -9.94
C LEU A 76 -1.02 -8.63 -8.41
N PHE A 77 -0.92 -7.49 -7.71
CA PHE A 77 -0.99 -7.45 -6.25
C PHE A 77 -2.32 -8.04 -5.74
N THR A 78 -3.45 -7.62 -6.32
CA THR A 78 -4.77 -8.14 -5.95
C THR A 78 -4.88 -9.64 -6.21
N ALA A 79 -4.39 -10.13 -7.36
CA ALA A 79 -4.38 -11.55 -7.69
C ALA A 79 -3.54 -12.36 -6.70
N LEU A 80 -2.37 -11.84 -6.31
CA LEU A 80 -1.54 -12.45 -5.27
C LEU A 80 -2.32 -12.52 -3.95
N CYS A 81 -2.94 -11.43 -3.48
CA CYS A 81 -3.71 -11.42 -2.23
C CYS A 81 -4.88 -12.44 -2.25
N VAL A 82 -5.56 -12.58 -3.39
CA VAL A 82 -6.60 -13.61 -3.58
C VAL A 82 -6.00 -15.01 -3.53
N LEU A 83 -4.87 -15.25 -4.20
CA LEU A 83 -4.16 -16.53 -4.13
C LEU A 83 -3.72 -16.87 -2.70
N GLY A 84 -3.19 -15.89 -1.96
CA GLY A 84 -2.86 -16.05 -0.54
C GLY A 84 -4.09 -16.39 0.30
N THR A 85 -5.25 -15.79 0.02
CA THR A 85 -6.52 -16.14 0.68
C THR A 85 -6.92 -17.59 0.38
N LEU A 86 -6.81 -18.03 -0.88
CA LEU A 86 -7.20 -19.38 -1.30
C LEU A 86 -6.23 -20.47 -0.82
N ARG A 87 -4.93 -20.17 -0.75
CA ARG A 87 -3.87 -21.16 -0.47
C ARG A 87 -3.34 -21.12 0.96
N LEU A 88 -3.16 -19.92 1.50
CA LEU A 88 -2.54 -19.67 2.81
C LEU A 88 -3.59 -19.32 3.89
N GLY A 89 -4.83 -19.03 3.49
CA GLY A 89 -5.93 -18.81 4.43
C GLY A 89 -5.84 -17.50 5.21
N PHE A 90 -5.46 -16.40 4.55
CA PHE A 90 -5.41 -15.06 5.16
C PHE A 90 -6.74 -14.55 5.71
N ASP A 91 -7.83 -15.15 5.27
CA ASP A 91 -9.19 -14.91 5.76
C ASP A 91 -9.49 -15.62 7.09
N ARG A 92 -8.60 -16.46 7.62
CA ARG A 92 -8.80 -17.14 8.91
C ARG A 92 -8.50 -16.21 10.08
N HIS A 93 -9.09 -16.52 11.23
CA HIS A 93 -8.71 -15.86 12.47
C HIS A 93 -7.30 -16.27 12.92
N ILE A 94 -6.62 -15.36 13.63
CA ILE A 94 -5.25 -15.61 14.11
C ILE A 94 -5.16 -16.80 15.07
N TRP A 95 -6.24 -17.08 15.81
CA TRP A 95 -6.31 -18.25 16.69
C TRP A 95 -6.59 -19.55 15.92
N ASP A 96 -7.15 -19.48 14.71
CA ASP A 96 -7.45 -20.65 13.88
C ASP A 96 -6.30 -21.05 12.93
N SER A 97 -5.20 -20.27 12.91
CA SER A 97 -4.02 -20.57 12.10
C SER A 97 -3.08 -21.53 12.82
N ASP A 98 -2.71 -22.64 12.16
CA ASP A 98 -1.67 -23.55 12.67
C ASP A 98 -0.33 -22.78 12.82
N PRO A 99 0.29 -22.79 14.01
CA PRO A 99 1.57 -22.12 14.26
C PRO A 99 2.67 -22.50 13.27
N ASN A 100 2.68 -23.73 12.76
CA ASN A 100 3.70 -24.20 11.81
C ASN A 100 3.48 -23.65 10.40
N SER A 101 2.23 -23.39 9.99
CA SER A 101 1.91 -22.81 8.67
C SER A 101 1.83 -21.27 8.69
N PHE A 102 1.83 -20.67 9.89
CA PHE A 102 1.80 -19.22 10.07
C PHE A 102 3.08 -18.55 9.54
N SER A 103 4.25 -19.17 9.72
CA SER A 103 5.53 -18.63 9.25
C SER A 103 5.55 -18.45 7.73
N ASP A 104 5.07 -19.43 6.99
CA ASP A 104 5.09 -19.42 5.52
C ASP A 104 4.11 -18.37 4.99
N SER A 105 2.96 -18.25 5.64
CA SER A 105 1.94 -17.25 5.36
C SER A 105 2.47 -15.83 5.58
N ALA A 106 3.14 -15.60 6.72
CA ALA A 106 3.73 -14.31 7.05
C ALA A 106 4.88 -13.93 6.09
N LEU A 107 5.76 -14.87 5.77
CA LEU A 107 6.85 -14.65 4.81
C LEU A 107 6.31 -14.29 3.43
N TRP A 108 5.27 -14.98 2.97
CA TRP A 108 4.62 -14.68 1.70
C TRP A 108 4.07 -13.24 1.68
N VAL A 109 3.39 -12.81 2.75
CA VAL A 109 2.84 -11.43 2.84
C VAL A 109 3.97 -10.40 2.80
N ILE A 110 5.06 -10.65 3.53
CA ILE A 110 6.22 -9.77 3.57
C ILE A 110 6.84 -9.64 2.17
N TRP A 111 7.06 -10.75 1.47
CA TRP A 111 7.65 -10.73 0.12
C TRP A 111 6.77 -9.99 -0.89
N VAL A 112 5.46 -10.20 -0.85
CA VAL A 112 4.52 -9.51 -1.73
C VAL A 112 4.46 -8.01 -1.41
N ALA A 113 4.46 -7.62 -0.13
CA ALA A 113 4.49 -6.22 0.28
C ALA A 113 5.79 -5.51 -0.14
N ILE A 114 6.95 -6.16 0.03
CA ILE A 114 8.25 -5.62 -0.42
C ILE A 114 8.25 -5.43 -1.93
N GLY A 115 7.85 -6.46 -2.69
CA GLY A 115 7.82 -6.41 -4.14
C GLY A 115 6.89 -5.31 -4.67
N PHE A 116 5.70 -5.19 -4.09
CA PHE A 116 4.75 -4.13 -4.45
C PHE A 116 5.30 -2.73 -4.13
N THR A 117 5.87 -2.54 -2.93
CA THR A 117 6.46 -1.25 -2.52
C THR A 117 7.61 -0.86 -3.44
N ALA A 118 8.50 -1.79 -3.79
CA ALA A 118 9.62 -1.54 -4.70
C ALA A 118 9.15 -1.19 -6.13
N ALA A 119 8.13 -1.88 -6.64
CA ALA A 119 7.57 -1.59 -7.96
C ALA A 119 6.88 -0.21 -7.99
N TYR A 120 6.15 0.12 -6.94
CA TYR A 120 5.49 1.41 -6.78
C TYR A 120 6.50 2.56 -6.69
N THR A 121 7.54 2.45 -5.87
CA THR A 121 8.58 3.49 -5.76
C THR A 121 9.32 3.67 -7.08
N LEU A 122 9.65 2.59 -7.78
CA LEU A 122 10.30 2.66 -9.09
C LEU A 122 9.40 3.37 -10.12
N THR A 123 8.11 3.07 -10.13
CA THR A 123 7.14 3.73 -11.02
C THR A 123 7.07 5.22 -10.72
N PHE A 124 6.97 5.62 -9.45
CA PHE A 124 6.94 7.03 -9.05
C PHE A 124 8.22 7.78 -9.41
N LEU A 125 9.38 7.17 -9.18
CA LEU A 125 10.66 7.76 -9.59
C LEU A 125 10.72 8.00 -11.10
N PHE A 126 10.32 7.00 -11.89
CA PHE A 126 10.34 7.10 -13.34
C PHE A 126 9.36 8.16 -13.85
N VAL A 127 8.19 8.23 -13.24
CA VAL A 127 7.20 9.29 -13.49
C VAL A 127 7.80 10.66 -13.18
N LEU A 128 8.37 10.89 -11.99
CA LEU A 128 8.94 12.17 -11.60
C LEU A 128 10.03 12.66 -12.57
N VAL A 129 10.90 11.75 -13.04
CA VAL A 129 11.97 12.10 -13.99
C VAL A 129 11.41 12.45 -15.38
N LEU A 130 10.33 11.79 -15.81
CA LEU A 130 9.77 11.93 -17.16
C LEU A 130 8.54 12.85 -17.25
N MET A 131 8.15 13.48 -16.15
CA MET A 131 6.98 14.37 -16.04
C MET A 131 7.07 15.65 -16.89
N CYS A 132 8.28 16.05 -17.28
CA CYS A 132 8.53 17.17 -18.17
C CYS A 132 9.28 16.72 -19.43
N ARG A 133 8.88 17.27 -20.58
CA ARG A 133 9.63 17.16 -21.83
C ARG A 133 10.12 18.55 -22.25
N PRO A 134 11.44 18.79 -22.34
CA PRO A 134 12.56 17.93 -21.92
C PRO A 134 12.65 17.78 -20.38
N THR A 135 13.26 16.69 -19.89
CA THR A 135 13.34 16.37 -18.45
C THR A 135 14.09 17.44 -17.64
N GLU A 136 15.06 18.11 -18.26
CA GLU A 136 15.82 19.21 -17.66
C GLU A 136 14.93 20.40 -17.28
N ALA A 137 13.79 20.59 -17.95
CA ALA A 137 12.88 21.68 -17.67
C ALA A 137 12.23 21.56 -16.28
N PHE A 138 12.13 20.35 -15.72
CA PHE A 138 11.59 20.17 -14.37
C PHE A 138 12.39 20.98 -13.34
N TRP A 139 13.72 20.79 -13.32
CA TRP A 139 14.60 21.47 -12.38
C TRP A 139 14.83 22.94 -12.75
N LYS A 140 14.89 23.26 -14.05
CA LYS A 140 15.09 24.64 -14.52
C LYS A 140 13.84 25.52 -14.46
N SER A 141 12.66 24.94 -14.23
CA SER A 141 11.43 25.72 -14.01
C SER A 141 11.44 26.55 -12.73
N PHE A 142 12.28 26.19 -11.76
CA PHE A 142 12.48 26.95 -10.52
C PHE A 142 13.42 28.15 -10.69
N ASP A 143 14.21 28.19 -11.77
CA ASP A 143 15.07 29.32 -12.09
C ASP A 143 14.26 30.39 -12.83
N PRO A 144 14.14 31.63 -12.28
CA PRO A 144 13.34 32.69 -12.90
C PRO A 144 13.89 33.20 -14.26
N VAL A 145 15.05 32.70 -14.70
CA VAL A 145 15.76 33.10 -15.92
C VAL A 145 15.53 32.12 -17.09
N TYR A 146 14.93 30.95 -16.84
CA TYR A 146 14.76 29.92 -17.86
C TYR A 146 13.60 30.24 -18.81
N SER A 147 13.90 30.42 -20.11
CA SER A 147 12.93 30.88 -21.12
C SER A 147 12.68 29.88 -22.27
N LYS A 148 13.09 28.62 -22.14
CA LYS A 148 12.85 27.61 -23.19
C LYS A 148 11.41 27.09 -23.13
N ALA A 149 10.83 26.76 -24.28
CA ALA A 149 9.54 26.07 -24.34
C ALA A 149 9.65 24.70 -23.66
N TYR A 150 8.81 24.47 -22.66
CA TYR A 150 8.71 23.19 -21.96
C TYR A 150 7.25 22.77 -21.88
N GLN A 151 7.02 21.46 -21.93
CA GLN A 151 5.70 20.90 -21.70
C GLN A 151 5.79 19.94 -20.52
N CYS A 152 5.21 20.35 -19.40
CA CYS A 152 5.13 19.57 -18.18
C CYS A 152 3.67 19.19 -17.92
N SER A 153 3.46 18.02 -17.32
CA SER A 153 2.17 17.68 -16.73
C SER A 153 1.79 18.72 -15.68
N SER A 154 0.50 18.97 -15.46
CA SER A 154 0.00 20.08 -14.63
C SER A 154 0.31 19.91 -13.14
N SER A 155 1.53 20.24 -12.73
CA SER A 155 2.05 20.08 -11.36
C SER A 155 1.30 20.90 -10.32
N HIS A 156 0.63 21.98 -10.73
CA HIS A 156 0.00 22.92 -9.80
C HIS A 156 -1.17 22.32 -9.00
N VAL A 157 -1.75 21.22 -9.49
CA VAL A 157 -2.86 20.51 -8.83
C VAL A 157 -2.40 19.15 -8.32
N THR A 158 -1.70 18.37 -9.14
CA THR A 158 -1.35 16.98 -8.80
C THR A 158 -0.33 16.87 -7.67
N ASN A 159 0.68 17.74 -7.62
CA ASN A 159 1.73 17.67 -6.60
C ASN A 159 1.21 17.93 -5.17
N PRO A 160 0.41 19.00 -4.92
CA PRO A 160 -0.19 19.24 -3.61
C PRO A 160 -1.10 18.09 -3.16
N TRP A 161 -1.88 17.50 -4.07
CA TRP A 161 -2.76 16.37 -3.75
C TRP A 161 -1.98 15.13 -3.32
N VAL A 162 -0.90 14.78 -4.04
CA VAL A 162 -0.05 13.65 -3.67
C VAL A 162 0.60 13.87 -2.30
N GLY A 163 1.11 15.08 -2.04
CA GLY A 163 1.67 15.43 -0.73
C GLY A 163 0.64 15.35 0.40
N ALA A 164 -0.57 15.87 0.17
CA ALA A 164 -1.65 15.82 1.15
C ALA A 164 -2.09 14.38 1.46
N LEU A 165 -2.25 13.53 0.44
CA LEU A 165 -2.60 12.12 0.62
C LEU A 165 -1.50 11.35 1.35
N GLY A 166 -0.23 11.64 1.07
CA GLY A 166 0.91 11.09 1.81
C GLY A 166 0.83 11.46 3.29
N ALA A 167 0.70 12.75 3.61
CA ALA A 167 0.58 13.22 4.99
C ALA A 167 -0.63 12.61 5.74
N VAL A 168 -1.77 12.44 5.06
CA VAL A 168 -2.96 11.78 5.63
C VAL A 168 -2.71 10.30 5.89
N SER A 169 -2.06 9.60 4.96
CA SER A 169 -1.63 8.20 5.13
C SER A 169 -0.73 8.06 6.36
N ASP A 170 0.28 8.92 6.47
CA ASP A 170 1.23 8.91 7.58
C ASP A 170 0.49 9.18 8.91
N PHE A 171 -0.40 10.16 8.94
CA PHE A 171 -1.21 10.46 10.12
C PHE A 171 -2.11 9.29 10.53
N TYR A 172 -2.78 8.64 9.58
CA TYR A 172 -3.63 7.48 9.86
C TYR A 172 -2.83 6.31 10.44
N THR A 173 -1.67 5.99 9.87
CA THR A 173 -0.84 4.87 10.36
C THR A 173 -0.31 5.11 11.77
N VAL A 174 0.06 6.35 12.10
CA VAL A 174 0.44 6.75 13.45
C VAL A 174 -0.75 6.73 14.40
N LEU A 175 -1.89 7.28 14.00
CA LEU A 175 -3.09 7.29 14.84
C LEU A 175 -3.55 5.87 15.16
N LEU A 176 -3.59 4.99 14.16
CA LEU A 176 -4.00 3.59 14.32
C LEU A 176 -3.10 2.87 15.32
N SER A 177 -1.78 3.00 15.16
CA SER A 177 -0.82 2.35 16.05
C SER A 177 -0.82 2.98 17.45
N ALA A 178 -1.00 4.29 17.59
CA ALA A 178 -1.17 4.94 18.88
C ALA A 178 -2.43 4.46 19.62
N ILE A 179 -3.56 4.33 18.93
CA ILE A 179 -4.81 3.80 19.50
C ILE A 179 -4.64 2.35 19.95
N LEU A 180 -4.01 1.51 19.11
CA LEU A 180 -3.73 0.11 19.45
C LEU A 180 -2.86 0.01 20.71
N VAL A 181 -1.80 0.81 20.78
CA VAL A 181 -0.86 0.85 21.90
C VAL A 181 -1.51 1.40 23.17
N TRP A 182 -2.45 2.33 23.03
CA TRP A 182 -3.16 2.92 24.16
C TRP A 182 -4.15 1.95 24.83
N ASN A 183 -4.74 1.04 24.06
CA ASN A 183 -5.63 -0.01 24.59
C ASN A 183 -4.86 -1.23 25.13
N MET A 184 -3.58 -1.38 24.80
CA MET A 184 -2.73 -2.45 25.32
C MET A 184 -2.17 -2.09 26.70
N GLN A 185 -2.32 -3.00 27.68
CA GLN A 185 -1.81 -2.85 29.06
C GLN A 185 -0.28 -3.01 29.16
N MET A 186 0.48 -2.20 28.40
CA MET A 186 1.95 -2.24 28.34
C MET A 186 2.61 -1.41 29.45
N GLN A 187 3.86 -1.77 29.80
CA GLN A 187 4.69 -1.05 30.77
C GLN A 187 5.07 0.34 30.22
N ARG A 188 4.92 1.41 31.03
CA ARG A 188 5.00 2.81 30.57
C ARG A 188 6.27 3.18 29.79
N ARG A 189 7.41 2.54 30.07
CA ARG A 189 8.69 2.82 29.39
C ARG A 189 8.68 2.37 27.93
N GLU A 190 8.00 1.29 27.61
CA GLU A 190 7.96 0.71 26.26
C GLU A 190 6.93 1.39 25.38
N ARG A 191 5.83 1.82 25.99
CA ARG A 191 4.85 2.71 25.36
C ARG A 191 5.48 4.02 24.91
N ILE A 192 6.35 4.61 25.73
CA ILE A 192 7.07 5.84 25.37
C ILE A 192 8.05 5.57 24.21
N GLY A 193 8.86 4.51 24.28
CA GLY A 193 9.80 4.16 23.21
C GLY A 193 9.12 3.92 21.86
N LEU A 194 8.01 3.18 21.85
CA LEU A 194 7.24 2.91 20.63
C LEU A 194 6.61 4.18 20.05
N ASN A 195 6.06 5.05 20.91
CA ASN A 195 5.52 6.34 20.47
C ASN A 195 6.61 7.28 19.91
N VAL A 196 7.83 7.22 20.44
CA VAL A 196 8.96 8.01 19.93
C VAL A 196 9.39 7.50 18.55
N ILE A 197 9.54 6.18 18.36
CA ILE A 197 9.85 5.60 17.05
C ILE A 197 8.77 5.97 16.02
N LEU A 198 7.51 5.93 16.44
CA LEU A 198 6.37 6.27 15.60
C LEU A 198 6.32 7.77 15.25
N ALA A 199 6.68 8.65 16.19
CA ALA A 199 6.79 10.09 15.93
C ALA A 199 7.97 10.43 15.02
N LEU A 200 9.10 9.72 15.16
CA LEU A 200 10.27 9.86 14.28
C LEU A 200 9.99 9.44 12.84
N ALA A 201 9.00 8.56 12.61
CA ALA A 201 8.59 8.18 11.26
C ALA A 201 7.81 9.30 10.52
N VAL A 202 7.37 10.35 11.23
CA VAL A 202 6.58 11.47 10.69
C VAL A 202 7.42 12.75 10.51
N SER A 203 8.55 12.88 11.22
CA SER A 203 9.47 14.04 11.17
C SER A 203 10.55 13.88 10.12
#